data_AF-A6KQU9-F1
#
_entry.id   AF-A6KQU9-F1
#
_cell.length_a   1.000
_cell.length_b   1.000
_cell.length_c   1.000
_cell.angle_alpha   90.00
_cell.angle_beta   90.00
_cell.angle_gamma   90.00
#
_symmetry.space_group_name_H-M   'P 1'
#
loop_
_entity.id
_entity.type
_entity.pdbx_description
1 polymer ?
#
loop_
_entity_poly.entity_id
_entity_poly.type
_entity_poly.pdbx_seq_one_letter_code
_entity_poly.pdbx_strand_id
1 'polypeptide(L)'
;MVSSCPWGLPLSRPHCVSSGNGDILSFEDANCAMQTGVAGIMVARGALLKPWLFTEIKEQRHWDISSSERLDILRDFTHYGLEHWGSDTQGVERTRRFLLEWLSFLCRYVPVGLLERLPQRINERPPYYLGRDYLETLMASQQAADWIRISEMLLGPVPPGFVFLPKHKANAYK
;
A
#
# COMPACT_ATOMS: atom_id res chain seq x y z
N MET A 1 26.38 -35.08 -43.83
CA MET A 1 26.78 -33.88 -44.60
C MET A 1 26.07 -32.70 -44.00
N VAL A 2 26.85 -31.67 -43.65
CA VAL A 2 26.47 -30.49 -42.88
C VAL A 2 25.58 -29.56 -43.71
N SER A 3 24.48 -29.07 -43.13
CA SER A 3 23.84 -27.83 -43.59
C SER A 3 23.76 -26.87 -42.40
N SER A 4 24.88 -26.20 -42.17
CA SER A 4 25.07 -25.12 -41.21
C SER A 4 24.44 -23.83 -41.73
N CYS A 5 23.69 -23.17 -40.85
CA CYS A 5 23.24 -21.78 -41.02
C CYS A 5 24.49 -20.86 -41.10
N PRO A 6 24.57 -19.85 -41.99
CA PRO A 6 25.83 -19.12 -42.25
C PRO A 6 26.21 -18.08 -41.19
N TRP A 7 25.39 -17.87 -40.16
CA TRP A 7 25.59 -16.85 -39.14
C TRP A 7 25.33 -17.47 -37.77
N GLY A 8 26.39 -17.90 -37.10
CA GLY A 8 26.37 -18.55 -35.78
C GLY A 8 25.97 -17.63 -34.63
N LEU A 9 24.80 -17.01 -34.71
CA LEU A 9 24.21 -16.28 -33.58
C LEU A 9 23.22 -17.22 -32.87
N PRO A 10 23.31 -17.36 -31.53
CA PRO A 10 22.27 -18.05 -30.78
C PRO A 10 20.95 -17.31 -31.02
N LEU A 11 19.86 -18.04 -31.23
CA LEU A 11 18.50 -17.51 -31.22
C LEU A 11 18.27 -16.82 -29.87
N SER A 12 18.52 -15.52 -29.81
CA SER A 12 18.11 -14.67 -28.69
C SER A 12 16.59 -14.74 -28.68
N ARG A 13 16.06 -15.38 -27.63
CA ARG A 13 14.63 -15.38 -27.34
C ARG A 13 14.17 -13.93 -27.43
N PRO A 14 13.01 -13.61 -28.05
CA PRO A 14 12.48 -12.27 -27.94
C PRO A 14 12.40 -11.97 -26.44
N HIS A 15 13.15 -10.98 -25.97
CA HIS A 15 13.11 -10.50 -24.59
C HIS A 15 11.77 -9.79 -24.39
N CYS A 16 10.68 -10.56 -24.42
CA CYS A 16 9.43 -10.13 -23.82
C CYS A 16 9.72 -10.08 -22.33
N VAL A 17 9.87 -8.86 -21.80
CA VAL A 17 9.92 -8.61 -20.36
C VAL A 17 8.55 -9.04 -19.82
N SER A 18 8.46 -10.29 -19.36
CA SER A 18 7.30 -10.74 -18.61
C SER A 18 7.36 -10.05 -17.25
N SER A 19 6.36 -9.22 -16.96
CA SER A 19 6.15 -8.68 -15.62
C SER A 19 5.25 -9.66 -14.87
N GLY A 20 5.70 -10.15 -13.71
CA GLY A 20 4.87 -11.01 -12.85
C GLY A 20 3.59 -10.27 -12.40
N ASN A 21 2.43 -10.91 -12.57
CA ASN A 21 1.13 -10.29 -12.34
C ASN A 21 0.94 -9.91 -10.85
N GLY A 22 0.36 -8.74 -10.62
CA GLY A 22 0.45 -8.00 -9.35
C GLY A 22 -0.50 -8.50 -8.26
N ASP A 23 0.07 -9.08 -7.20
CA ASP A 23 -0.53 -9.29 -5.88
C ASP A 23 0.54 -9.49 -4.79
N ILE A 24 1.62 -8.71 -4.91
CA ILE A 24 2.79 -8.85 -4.03
C ILE A 24 2.57 -8.00 -2.80
N LEU A 25 2.45 -8.67 -1.65
CA LEU A 25 2.25 -8.06 -0.34
C LEU A 25 3.43 -8.27 0.60
N SER A 26 4.42 -9.08 0.21
CA SER A 26 5.62 -9.38 0.98
C SER A 26 6.86 -9.51 0.09
N PHE A 27 8.04 -9.45 0.70
CA PHE A 27 9.29 -9.74 0.00
C PHE A 27 9.37 -11.19 -0.47
N GLU A 28 8.74 -12.13 0.24
CA GLU A 28 8.66 -13.54 -0.15
C GLU A 28 7.88 -13.71 -1.45
N ASP A 29 6.75 -13.01 -1.60
CA ASP A 29 5.97 -13.00 -2.85
C ASP A 29 6.81 -12.44 -4.00
N ALA A 30 7.60 -11.38 -3.74
CA ALA A 30 8.49 -10.81 -4.73
C ALA A 30 9.61 -11.80 -5.13
N ASN A 31 10.21 -12.50 -4.17
CA ASN A 31 11.23 -13.51 -4.44
C ASN A 31 10.67 -14.69 -5.23
N CYS A 32 9.49 -15.19 -4.85
CA CYS A 32 8.80 -16.27 -5.56
C CYS A 32 8.47 -15.86 -7.00
N ALA A 33 7.97 -14.63 -7.20
CA ALA A 33 7.72 -14.11 -8.53
C ALA A 33 9.01 -14.00 -9.35
N MET A 34 10.13 -13.57 -8.77
CA MET A 34 11.40 -13.47 -9.49
C MET A 34 11.96 -14.83 -9.93
N GLN A 35 11.68 -15.89 -9.18
CA GLN A 35 12.06 -17.27 -9.55
C GLN A 35 11.36 -17.78 -10.83
N THR A 36 10.28 -17.13 -11.27
CA THR A 36 9.57 -17.49 -12.51
C THR A 36 10.30 -17.08 -13.79
N GLY A 37 11.47 -16.43 -13.68
CA GLY A 37 12.27 -16.00 -14.84
C GLY A 37 11.79 -14.69 -15.47
N VAL A 38 10.95 -13.93 -14.76
CA VAL A 38 10.56 -12.56 -15.12
C VAL A 38 11.75 -11.61 -15.04
N ALA A 39 11.80 -10.61 -15.91
CA ALA A 39 12.88 -9.60 -15.87
C ALA A 39 12.63 -8.52 -14.80
N GLY A 40 11.40 -8.42 -14.30
CA GLY A 40 11.01 -7.46 -13.29
C GLY A 40 9.63 -7.73 -12.74
N ILE A 41 9.32 -7.03 -11.66
CA ILE A 41 8.09 -7.17 -10.91
C ILE A 41 7.44 -5.80 -10.77
N MET A 42 6.11 -5.75 -10.91
CA MET A 42 5.32 -4.54 -10.68
C MET A 42 4.47 -4.70 -9.42
N VAL A 43 4.69 -3.80 -8.45
CA VAL A 43 3.92 -3.74 -7.21
C VAL A 43 2.96 -2.56 -7.28
N ALA A 44 1.65 -2.84 -7.28
CA ALA A 44 0.61 -1.81 -7.33
C ALA A 44 -0.20 -1.75 -6.03
N ARG A 45 -1.11 -2.71 -5.81
CA ARG A 45 -1.97 -2.74 -4.60
C ARG A 45 -1.15 -2.86 -3.31
N GLY A 46 -0.10 -3.68 -3.32
CA GLY A 46 0.78 -3.83 -2.16
C GLY A 46 1.46 -2.53 -1.72
N ALA A 47 1.80 -1.65 -2.66
CA ALA A 47 2.38 -0.35 -2.34
C ALA A 47 1.36 0.60 -1.69
N LEU A 48 0.08 0.49 -2.03
CA LEU A 48 -0.99 1.27 -1.40
C LEU A 48 -1.30 0.78 0.02
N LEU A 49 -1.30 -0.54 0.25
CA LEU A 49 -1.55 -1.13 1.56
C LEU A 49 -0.34 -1.01 2.48
N LYS A 50 0.87 -1.10 1.92
CA LYS A 50 2.12 -1.18 2.66
C LYS A 50 3.21 -0.37 1.95
N PRO A 51 3.30 0.94 2.21
CA PRO A 51 4.27 1.83 1.53
C PRO A 51 5.73 1.41 1.76
N TRP A 52 6.04 0.83 2.92
CA TRP A 52 7.38 0.32 3.27
C TRP A 52 7.69 -1.07 2.66
N LEU A 53 6.79 -1.64 1.85
CA LEU A 53 7.03 -2.92 1.15
C LEU A 53 8.31 -2.90 0.31
N PHE A 54 8.66 -1.75 -0.29
CA PHE A 54 9.91 -1.62 -1.02
C PHE A 54 11.14 -1.80 -0.12
N THR A 55 11.07 -1.32 1.12
CA THR A 55 12.14 -1.54 2.10
C THR A 55 12.20 -3.00 2.53
N GLU A 56 11.07 -3.66 2.74
CA GLU A 56 11.05 -5.11 3.00
C GLU A 56 11.67 -5.92 1.86
N ILE A 57 11.36 -5.57 0.60
CA ILE A 57 11.94 -6.24 -0.59
C ILE A 57 13.44 -5.99 -0.65
N LYS A 58 13.91 -4.78 -0.35
CA LYS A 58 15.33 -4.44 -0.37
C LYS A 58 16.12 -5.12 0.75
N GLU A 59 15.57 -5.14 1.95
CA GLU A 59 16.23 -5.66 3.16
C GLU A 59 15.95 -7.14 3.41
N GLN A 60 15.08 -7.76 2.60
CA GLN A 60 14.75 -9.18 2.66
C GLN A 60 14.25 -9.60 4.05
N ARG A 61 13.44 -8.75 4.69
CA ARG A 61 12.85 -8.98 6.02
C ARG A 61 11.44 -8.44 6.12
N HIS A 62 10.63 -9.05 6.99
CA HIS A 62 9.38 -8.44 7.42
C HIS A 62 9.66 -7.28 8.36
N TRP A 63 8.96 -6.16 8.16
CA TRP A 63 9.07 -5.00 9.03
C TRP A 63 7.78 -4.82 9.82
N ASP A 64 7.89 -5.00 11.13
CA ASP A 64 6.85 -4.63 12.08
C ASP A 64 6.97 -3.14 12.45
N ILE A 65 6.30 -2.28 11.68
CA ILE A 65 6.32 -0.83 11.87
C ILE A 65 5.43 -0.44 13.06
N SER A 66 5.85 0.56 13.83
CA SER A 66 5.04 1.12 14.92
C SER A 66 3.93 2.03 14.39
N SER A 67 2.93 2.30 15.24
CA SER A 67 1.85 3.23 14.93
C SER A 67 2.34 4.65 14.67
N SER A 68 3.35 5.11 15.42
CA SER A 68 3.97 6.43 15.26
C SER A 68 4.67 6.56 13.91
N GLU A 69 5.50 5.58 13.53
CA GLU A 69 6.17 5.59 12.23
C GLU A 69 5.16 5.55 11.07
N ARG A 70 4.06 4.81 11.22
CA ARG A 70 2.95 4.85 10.24
C ARG A 70 2.31 6.23 10.14
N LEU A 71 2.10 6.91 11.27
CA LEU A 71 1.55 8.25 11.28
C LEU A 71 2.53 9.27 10.68
N ASP A 72 3.84 9.09 10.89
CA ASP A 72 4.86 9.93 10.27
C ASP A 72 4.84 9.81 8.74
N ILE A 73 4.65 8.61 8.20
CA ILE A 73 4.44 8.41 6.74
C ILE A 73 3.21 9.18 6.24
N LEU A 74 2.11 9.17 7.00
CA LEU A 74 0.91 9.96 6.66
C LEU A 74 1.19 11.46 6.75
N ARG A 75 1.99 11.89 7.73
CA ARG A 75 2.41 13.29 7.89
C ARG A 75 3.23 13.75 6.69
N ASP A 76 4.21 12.96 6.25
CA ASP A 76 5.01 13.26 5.07
C ASP A 76 4.14 13.37 3.82
N PHE A 77 3.19 12.45 3.64
CA PHE A 77 2.22 12.53 2.55
C PHE A 77 1.40 13.82 2.58
N THR A 78 0.91 14.23 3.75
CA THR A 78 0.17 15.49 3.87
C THR A 78 1.05 16.71 3.60
N HIS A 79 2.31 16.68 4.03
CA HIS A 79 3.26 17.75 3.76
C HIS A 79 3.51 17.92 2.26
N TYR A 80 3.83 16.83 1.55
CA TYR A 80 4.00 16.85 0.10
C TYR A 80 2.72 17.24 -0.64
N GLY A 81 1.55 16.83 -0.13
CA GLY A 81 0.27 17.26 -0.66
C GLY A 81 0.08 18.78 -0.58
N LEU A 82 0.37 19.37 0.57
CA LEU A 82 0.25 20.83 0.77
C LEU A 82 1.30 21.62 -0.01
N GLU A 83 2.52 21.09 -0.17
CA GLU A 83 3.54 21.69 -1.06
C GLU A 83 3.08 21.70 -2.51
N HIS A 84 2.40 20.63 -2.96
CA HIS A 84 1.98 20.48 -4.35
C HIS A 84 0.68 21.22 -4.69
N TRP A 85 -0.34 21.14 -3.82
CA TRP A 85 -1.67 21.71 -4.06
C TRP A 85 -1.89 23.07 -3.39
N GLY A 86 -1.01 23.48 -2.48
CA GLY A 86 -1.15 24.69 -1.68
C GLY A 86 -1.74 24.44 -0.29
N SER A 87 -1.53 25.40 0.61
CA SER A 87 -2.07 25.42 1.96
C SER A 87 -3.36 26.25 2.09
N ASP A 88 -3.93 26.68 0.96
CA ASP A 88 -5.23 27.32 0.92
C ASP A 88 -6.35 26.28 1.14
N THR A 89 -7.58 26.76 1.35
CA THR A 89 -8.72 25.88 1.63
C THR A 89 -8.91 24.82 0.54
N GLN A 90 -8.67 25.15 -0.74
CA GLN A 90 -8.81 24.17 -1.82
C GLN A 90 -7.70 23.13 -1.80
N GLY A 91 -6.45 23.54 -1.55
CA GLY A 91 -5.32 22.62 -1.43
C GLY A 91 -5.43 21.67 -0.25
N VAL A 92 -5.88 22.16 0.91
CA VAL A 92 -6.14 21.34 2.10
C VAL A 92 -7.26 20.32 1.84
N GLU A 93 -8.39 20.74 1.28
CA GLU A 93 -9.50 19.83 0.98
C GLU A 93 -9.12 18.77 -0.07
N ARG A 94 -8.30 19.16 -1.06
CA ARG A 94 -7.79 18.22 -2.07
C ARG A 94 -6.85 17.20 -1.45
N THR A 95 -5.89 17.63 -0.63
CA THR A 95 -4.98 16.75 0.12
C THR A 95 -5.76 15.81 1.02
N ARG A 96 -6.74 16.33 1.78
CA ARG A 96 -7.58 15.55 2.69
C ARG A 96 -8.34 14.47 1.94
N ARG A 97 -8.92 14.79 0.79
CA ARG A 97 -9.65 13.80 -0.01
C ARG A 97 -8.74 12.65 -0.44
N PHE A 98 -7.54 12.92 -0.94
CA PHE A 98 -6.59 11.86 -1.32
C PHE A 98 -6.10 11.06 -0.11
N LEU A 99 -5.86 11.71 1.02
CA LEU A 99 -5.51 11.05 2.27
C LEU A 99 -6.60 10.08 2.72
N LEU A 100 -7.87 10.50 2.70
CA LEU A 100 -9.01 9.66 3.10
C LEU A 100 -9.20 8.46 2.16
N GLU A 101 -9.02 8.66 0.85
CA GLU A 101 -9.03 7.54 -0.11
C GLU A 101 -7.88 6.56 0.20
N TRP A 102 -6.69 7.05 0.54
CA TRP A 102 -5.57 6.20 0.89
C TRP A 102 -5.76 5.44 2.21
N LEU A 103 -6.30 6.10 3.24
CA LEU A 103 -6.66 5.48 4.52
C LEU A 103 -7.64 4.31 4.33
N SER A 104 -8.56 4.42 3.37
CA SER A 104 -9.49 3.34 3.01
C SER A 104 -8.79 2.08 2.47
N PHE A 105 -7.55 2.19 1.97
CA PHE A 105 -6.71 1.05 1.60
C PHE A 105 -5.83 0.60 2.76
N LEU A 106 -5.21 1.54 3.49
CA LEU A 106 -4.29 1.25 4.60
C LEU A 106 -4.96 0.52 5.77
N CYS A 107 -6.29 0.67 5.97
CA CYS A 107 -7.00 -0.05 7.03
C CYS A 107 -7.01 -1.58 6.88
N ARG A 108 -6.61 -2.11 5.71
CA ARG A 108 -6.46 -3.55 5.48
C ARG A 108 -5.13 -4.12 5.96
N TYR A 109 -4.16 -3.26 6.25
CA TYR A 109 -2.87 -3.69 6.77
C TYR A 109 -3.00 -4.12 8.23
N VAL A 110 -2.47 -5.30 8.52
CA VAL A 110 -2.36 -5.83 9.89
C VAL A 110 -0.90 -5.80 10.32
N PRO A 111 -0.58 -5.26 11.52
CA PRO A 111 0.75 -5.37 12.10
C PRO A 111 1.27 -6.80 12.13
N VAL A 112 2.55 -6.97 11.79
CA VAL A 112 3.21 -8.29 11.69
C VAL A 112 3.13 -9.02 13.03
N GLY A 113 3.29 -8.31 14.15
CA GLY A 113 3.21 -8.90 15.49
C GLY A 113 1.81 -9.42 15.89
N LEU A 114 0.76 -9.11 15.12
CA LEU A 114 -0.61 -9.59 15.37
C LEU A 114 -1.02 -10.72 14.41
N LEU A 115 -0.21 -11.01 13.39
CA LEU A 115 -0.49 -12.06 12.42
C LEU A 115 -0.03 -13.42 12.95
N GLU A 116 -0.93 -14.40 13.00
CA GLU A 116 -0.59 -15.78 13.34
C GLU A 116 0.25 -16.44 12.24
N ARG A 117 0.02 -16.06 10.98
CA ARG A 117 0.70 -16.58 9.80
C ARG A 117 1.15 -15.43 8.90
N LEU A 118 2.43 -15.47 8.53
CA LEU A 118 3.02 -14.60 7.52
C LEU A 118 3.20 -15.38 6.20
N PRO A 119 3.12 -14.72 5.04
CA PRO A 119 2.68 -13.34 4.80
C PRO A 119 1.14 -13.21 4.70
N GLN A 120 0.62 -12.00 4.95
CA GLN A 120 -0.81 -11.67 4.78
C GLN A 120 -1.20 -11.79 3.29
N ARG A 121 -2.27 -12.52 2.98
CA ARG A 121 -2.77 -12.64 1.59
C ARG A 121 -3.75 -11.53 1.24
N ILE A 122 -3.80 -11.12 -0.03
CA ILE A 122 -4.66 -10.00 -0.44
C ILE A 122 -6.16 -10.27 -0.29
N ASN A 123 -6.57 -11.54 -0.38
CA ASN A 123 -7.95 -11.96 -0.22
C ASN A 123 -8.32 -12.22 1.26
N GLU A 124 -7.34 -12.27 2.16
CA GLU A 124 -7.59 -12.43 3.58
C GLU A 124 -8.10 -11.11 4.15
N ARG A 125 -9.34 -11.16 4.63
CA ARG A 125 -9.92 -10.07 5.39
C ARG A 125 -9.61 -10.34 6.85
N PRO A 126 -8.74 -9.56 7.48
CA PRO A 126 -8.47 -9.75 8.90
C PRO A 126 -9.76 -9.55 9.69
N PRO A 127 -10.02 -10.40 10.70
CA PRO A 127 -11.12 -10.16 11.64
C PRO A 127 -10.87 -8.84 12.38
N TYR A 128 -11.92 -8.29 13.00
CA TYR A 128 -11.74 -7.14 13.88
C TYR A 128 -10.74 -7.50 14.99
N TYR A 129 -9.68 -6.71 15.11
CA TYR A 129 -8.66 -6.87 16.13
C TYR A 129 -8.45 -5.54 16.85
N LEU A 130 -8.04 -5.63 18.10
CA LEU A 130 -7.52 -4.48 18.83
C LEU A 130 -6.04 -4.36 18.51
N GLY A 131 -5.65 -3.21 17.97
CA GLY A 131 -4.24 -2.90 17.74
C GLY A 131 -3.48 -2.85 19.06
N ARG A 132 -2.15 -2.82 18.96
CA ARG A 132 -1.27 -2.75 20.15
C ARG A 132 -1.47 -1.46 20.93
N ASP A 133 -1.92 -0.42 20.24
CA ASP A 133 -2.34 0.84 20.82
C ASP A 133 -3.63 1.39 20.16
N TYR A 134 -4.10 2.53 20.68
CA TYR A 134 -5.28 3.21 20.18
C TYR A 134 -5.13 3.65 18.71
N LEU A 135 -3.94 4.08 18.31
CA LEU A 135 -3.69 4.63 16.99
C LEU A 135 -3.67 3.53 15.91
N GLU A 136 -3.12 2.36 16.20
CA GLU A 136 -3.23 1.18 15.35
C GLU A 136 -4.68 0.73 15.19
N THR A 137 -5.43 0.73 16.30
CA THR A 137 -6.85 0.39 16.29
C THR A 137 -7.64 1.37 15.41
N LEU A 138 -7.35 2.67 15.54
CA LEU A 138 -7.96 3.72 14.72
C LEU A 138 -7.61 3.56 13.23
N MET A 139 -6.35 3.26 12.92
CA MET A 139 -5.90 3.03 11.53
C MET A 139 -6.44 1.74 10.92
N ALA A 140 -6.75 0.73 11.73
CA ALA A 140 -7.35 -0.53 11.29
C ALA A 140 -8.87 -0.44 11.09
N SER A 141 -9.50 0.63 11.57
CA SER A 141 -10.95 0.80 11.46
C SER A 141 -11.41 0.92 10.00
N GLN A 142 -12.56 0.32 9.70
CA GLN A 142 -13.23 0.44 8.39
C GLN A 142 -14.27 1.57 8.35
N GLN A 143 -14.39 2.36 9.42
CA GLN A 143 -15.36 3.44 9.50
C GLN A 143 -14.78 4.74 8.95
N ALA A 144 -15.53 5.42 8.07
CA ALA A 144 -15.11 6.70 7.51
C ALA A 144 -14.93 7.79 8.59
N ALA A 145 -15.67 7.71 9.70
CA ALA A 145 -15.53 8.63 10.83
C ALA A 145 -14.13 8.57 11.46
N ASP A 146 -13.55 7.37 11.57
CA ASP A 146 -12.22 7.18 12.14
C ASP A 146 -11.13 7.70 11.20
N TRP A 147 -11.31 7.53 9.88
CA TRP A 147 -10.40 8.11 8.88
C TRP A 147 -10.46 9.64 8.89
N ILE A 148 -11.66 10.21 9.04
CA ILE A 148 -11.84 11.66 9.22
C ILE A 148 -11.07 12.11 10.45
N ARG A 149 -11.16 11.37 11.57
CA ARG A 149 -10.42 11.71 12.79
C ARG A 149 -8.91 11.74 12.58
N ILE A 150 -8.35 10.76 11.88
CA ILE A 150 -6.91 10.75 11.51
C ILE A 150 -6.58 11.98 10.65
N SER A 151 -7.43 12.30 9.67
CA SER A 151 -7.22 13.47 8.82
C SER A 151 -7.26 14.78 9.61
N GLU A 152 -8.08 14.87 10.66
CA GLU A 152 -8.14 16.04 11.54
C GLU A 152 -6.85 16.23 12.33
N MET A 153 -6.22 15.13 12.76
CA MET A 153 -4.94 15.17 13.47
C MET A 153 -3.80 15.73 12.60
N LEU A 154 -3.89 15.59 11.27
CA LEU A 154 -2.83 15.99 10.34
C LEU A 154 -3.09 17.31 9.63
N LEU A 155 -4.35 17.57 9.22
CA LEU A 155 -4.73 18.70 8.37
C LEU A 155 -5.65 19.72 9.09
N GLY A 156 -5.93 19.52 10.38
CA GLY A 156 -6.83 20.36 11.15
C GLY A 156 -8.31 19.97 10.99
N PRO A 157 -9.25 20.70 11.64
CA PRO A 157 -10.66 20.33 11.70
C PRO A 157 -11.33 20.33 10.33
N VAL A 158 -12.28 19.42 10.11
CA VAL A 158 -13.14 19.44 8.92
C VAL A 158 -14.27 20.47 9.05
N PRO A 159 -14.82 20.98 7.94
CA PRO A 159 -16.02 21.80 7.98
C PRO A 159 -17.21 21.08 8.63
N PRO A 160 -18.13 21.80 9.28
CA PRO A 160 -19.32 21.20 9.88
C PRO A 160 -20.16 20.49 8.81
N GLY A 161 -20.54 19.24 9.10
CA GLY A 161 -21.33 18.41 8.17
C GLY A 161 -20.51 17.75 7.06
N PHE A 162 -19.17 17.76 7.14
CA PHE A 162 -18.33 17.01 6.21
C PHE A 162 -18.63 15.51 6.27
N VAL A 163 -18.89 14.91 5.11
CA VAL A 163 -19.11 13.47 4.95
C VAL A 163 -18.18 12.95 3.88
N PHE A 164 -17.41 11.91 4.21
CA PHE A 164 -16.59 11.19 3.26
C PHE A 164 -17.26 9.87 2.87
N LEU A 165 -17.39 9.64 1.56
CA LEU A 165 -17.81 8.38 0.98
C LEU A 165 -16.68 7.86 0.10
N PRO A 166 -16.03 6.73 0.44
CA PRO A 166 -14.93 6.19 -0.34
C PRO A 166 -15.41 5.82 -1.76
N LYS A 167 -14.62 6.21 -2.78
CA LYS A 167 -14.96 5.95 -4.19
C LYS A 167 -15.01 4.47 -4.51
N HIS A 168 -14.07 3.73 -3.95
CA HIS A 168 -14.08 2.28 -4.04
C HIS A 168 -15.06 1.79 -3.00
N LYS A 169 -16.17 1.18 -3.43
CA LYS A 169 -17.01 0.32 -2.60
C LYS A 169 -16.16 -0.87 -2.10
N ALA A 170 -15.17 -0.62 -1.27
CA ALA A 170 -14.94 -1.48 -0.13
C ALA A 170 -16.29 -1.49 0.57
N ASN A 171 -17.09 -2.54 0.38
CA ASN A 171 -18.39 -2.69 1.03
C ASN A 171 -18.16 -2.74 2.55
N ALA A 172 -17.92 -1.59 3.17
CA ALA A 172 -18.04 -1.37 4.59
C ALA A 172 -19.54 -1.39 4.83
N TYR A 173 -20.07 -2.60 5.02
CA TYR A 173 -21.45 -2.80 5.40
C TYR A 173 -21.69 -2.07 6.72
N LYS A 174 -22.85 -1.40 6.79
CA LYS A 174 -23.46 -0.95 8.04
C LYS A 174 -23.76 -2.14 8.94
#